data_AF-Q747X8-F1
#
_entry.id   AF-Q747X8-F1
#
_cell.length_a   1.000
_cell.length_b   1.000
_cell.length_c   1.000
_cell.angle_alpha   90.00
_cell.angle_beta   90.00
_cell.angle_gamma   90.00
#
_symmetry.space_group_name_H-M   'P 1'
#
loop_
_entity.id
_entity.type
_entity.pdbx_description
1 polymer ?
#
loop_
_entity_poly.entity_id
_entity_poly.type
_entity_poly.pdbx_seq_one_letter_code
_entity_poly.pdbx_strand_id
1 'polypeptide(L)'
;MLRLLAGNIALAALAVAATGGTATAATPPAAGSGCVGCHGNPSIMKKLGYPHFTVTPQEVRAQTGMPADCHLCHGGSPDAKEKDKAHAGMGRLVAVRKKGLTGETVERKHPLSLGSNPMERIKLMTDKAGTAAPDQSVSIILWQDKRTDTLSQDFGRMEKSCGACHARQFAEFTRSTMARNGKQSAYRTWTDRERGPHNCGAWFGDNHEAIAANTAAPFDRATNALNQRQCNTCHVGCLDCHYDPQPADPADPKKGMHGFRRTPPPESCYGGGRGQTCHAGPEERRRGAGYFGGVYANPEGAPPDVHLQAKVACLDCHESSRNGNGLTHAMVKRQAACDRCHGAIVASHGTSVHRTLTCEACHVRNVGGYQGTYWGPGILGGIGTPFFKYKEYYGIMDDPILIRNQKGRWIPVKPYPMAVMNVKDAGLKPGLHWRWPATLPDLERTDDAYGYVGLVGGLPENNKALLWIQMDKVSHKYGPPRPCDSCHGAADGAQRREVDWDFTDAGALPFSGSHTVVADARGLAIHNISTQERIETTAGTTVSSFAPWFYLKNAWTIPGDFSLPTIGDRTRYERFKDNRDVARNAGIIHR
;
A
#
# COMPACT_ATOMS: atom_id res chain seq x y z
N MET A 1 -52.32 -40.10 17.26
CA MET A 1 -51.96 -41.54 17.32
C MET A 1 -50.48 -41.64 17.65
N LEU A 2 -50.18 -42.43 18.70
CA LEU A 2 -48.87 -42.73 19.31
C LEU A 2 -47.78 -43.20 18.33
N ARG A 3 -46.52 -42.79 18.58
CA ARG A 3 -45.34 -43.65 18.88
C ARG A 3 -44.12 -42.75 19.04
N LEU A 4 -43.61 -42.52 20.26
CA LEU A 4 -42.57 -43.31 20.96
C LEU A 4 -41.31 -43.54 20.12
N LEU A 5 -40.25 -42.78 20.42
CA LEU A 5 -38.87 -43.24 20.41
C LEU A 5 -38.10 -42.40 21.43
N ALA A 6 -37.87 -43.01 22.59
CA ALA A 6 -37.02 -42.51 23.65
C ALA A 6 -35.55 -42.82 23.28
N GLY A 7 -34.71 -41.79 23.30
CA GLY A 7 -33.26 -41.91 23.21
C GLY A 7 -32.64 -41.12 24.37
N ASN A 8 -32.13 -41.84 25.35
CA ASN A 8 -31.41 -41.31 26.51
C ASN A 8 -30.18 -40.52 26.06
N ILE A 9 -30.17 -39.20 26.26
CA ILE A 9 -28.95 -38.39 26.22
C ILE A 9 -28.49 -38.22 27.66
N ALA A 10 -27.44 -38.95 28.02
CA ALA A 10 -26.71 -38.76 29.27
C ALA A 10 -26.12 -37.34 29.29
N LEU A 11 -26.50 -36.56 30.29
CA LEU A 11 -25.93 -35.25 30.61
C LEU A 11 -24.51 -35.47 31.14
N ALA A 12 -23.51 -35.45 30.27
CA ALA A 12 -22.12 -35.33 30.68
C ALA A 12 -21.85 -33.84 30.97
N ALA A 13 -21.96 -33.46 32.25
CA ALA A 13 -21.48 -32.18 32.73
C ALA A 13 -19.94 -32.15 32.62
N LEU A 14 -19.42 -31.63 31.51
CA LEU A 14 -18.03 -31.19 31.44
C LEU A 14 -17.88 -29.93 32.28
N ALA A 15 -17.39 -30.10 33.51
CA ALA A 15 -16.77 -29.03 34.26
C ALA A 15 -15.54 -28.54 33.47
N VAL A 16 -15.70 -27.45 32.73
CA VAL A 16 -14.57 -26.71 32.17
C VAL A 16 -13.87 -26.04 33.33
N ALA A 17 -12.85 -26.70 33.87
CA ALA A 17 -11.89 -26.06 34.74
C ALA A 17 -11.21 -24.94 33.95
N ALA A 18 -11.60 -23.70 34.24
CA ALA A 18 -10.91 -22.50 33.82
C ALA A 18 -9.50 -22.53 34.46
N THR A 19 -8.55 -23.16 33.78
CA THR A 19 -7.14 -22.97 34.06
C THR A 19 -6.79 -21.59 33.55
N GLY A 20 -6.89 -20.60 34.44
CA GLY A 20 -6.26 -19.31 34.28
C GLY A 20 -4.77 -19.56 34.09
N GLY A 21 -4.34 -19.64 32.82
CA GLY A 21 -2.94 -19.65 32.44
C GLY A 21 -2.33 -18.32 32.80
N THR A 22 -1.83 -18.21 34.03
CA THR A 22 -0.81 -17.25 34.36
C THR A 22 0.34 -17.48 33.39
N ALA A 23 0.60 -16.47 32.56
CA ALA A 23 1.80 -16.44 31.74
C ALA A 23 2.98 -16.56 32.71
N THR A 24 3.57 -17.76 32.78
CA THR A 24 4.85 -17.95 33.43
C THR A 24 5.84 -17.10 32.65
N ALA A 25 6.27 -16.02 33.29
CA ALA A 25 7.40 -15.24 32.83
C ALA A 25 8.55 -16.24 32.61
N ALA A 26 8.98 -16.38 31.35
CA ALA A 26 10.14 -17.19 31.02
C ALA A 26 11.30 -16.72 31.91
N THR A 27 11.88 -17.65 32.67
CA THR A 27 13.08 -17.44 33.46
C THR A 27 14.14 -16.81 32.56
N PRO A 28 14.79 -15.69 32.93
CA PRO A 28 15.84 -15.11 32.11
C PRO A 28 16.98 -16.14 32.00
N PRO A 29 17.49 -16.44 30.78
CA PRO A 29 18.67 -17.28 30.67
C PRO A 29 19.86 -16.61 31.36
N ALA A 30 20.55 -17.37 32.20
CA ALA A 30 21.80 -17.01 32.84
C ALA A 30 22.98 -17.34 31.91
N ALA A 31 24.05 -16.53 32.02
CA ALA A 31 25.31 -16.55 31.25
C ALA A 31 25.22 -16.04 29.80
N GLY A 32 25.87 -14.90 29.55
CA GLY A 32 25.82 -14.20 28.25
C GLY A 32 26.34 -15.05 27.11
N SER A 33 25.56 -15.12 26.02
CA SER A 33 25.93 -15.80 24.78
C SER A 33 27.35 -15.43 24.31
N GLY A 34 28.10 -16.36 23.71
CA GLY A 34 29.44 -16.07 23.19
C GLY A 34 29.50 -14.93 22.16
N CYS A 35 28.35 -14.58 21.56
CA CYS A 35 28.17 -13.36 20.77
C CYS A 35 28.61 -12.10 21.54
N VAL A 36 28.23 -11.99 22.82
CA VAL A 36 28.56 -10.86 23.70
C VAL A 36 30.05 -10.83 24.05
N GLY A 37 30.71 -12.00 24.07
CA GLY A 37 32.16 -12.06 24.26
C GLY A 37 32.94 -11.28 23.19
N CYS A 38 32.44 -11.28 21.95
CA CYS A 38 33.03 -10.48 20.86
C CYS A 38 32.40 -9.09 20.77
N HIS A 39 31.07 -9.01 20.64
CA HIS A 39 30.36 -7.76 20.38
C HIS A 39 30.28 -6.83 21.59
N GLY A 40 30.36 -7.35 22.82
CA GLY A 40 30.43 -6.54 24.03
C GLY A 40 31.82 -5.95 24.30
N ASN A 41 32.83 -6.27 23.50
CA ASN A 41 34.20 -5.81 23.68
C ASN A 41 34.61 -4.79 22.58
N PRO A 42 34.65 -3.48 22.92
CA PRO A 42 35.03 -2.43 21.97
C PRO A 42 36.41 -2.66 21.33
N SER A 43 37.38 -3.18 22.09
CA SER A 43 38.74 -3.42 21.59
C SER A 43 38.80 -4.54 20.56
N ILE A 44 38.04 -5.63 20.78
CA ILE A 44 37.92 -6.72 19.80
C ILE A 44 37.26 -6.20 18.53
N MET A 45 36.14 -5.50 18.64
CA MET A 45 35.40 -4.99 17.48
C MET A 45 36.20 -3.95 16.69
N LYS A 46 36.95 -3.07 17.37
CA LYS A 46 37.88 -2.14 16.74
C LYS A 46 38.99 -2.88 16.00
N LYS A 47 39.59 -3.92 16.60
CA LYS A 47 40.62 -4.75 15.96
C LYS A 47 40.09 -5.48 14.73
N LEU A 48 38.83 -5.89 14.74
CA LEU A 48 38.16 -6.52 13.61
C LEU A 48 37.72 -5.52 12.52
N GLY A 49 37.86 -4.20 12.75
CA GLY A 49 37.47 -3.16 11.80
C GLY A 49 35.98 -2.76 11.86
N TYR A 50 35.23 -3.21 12.86
CA TYR A 50 33.79 -2.98 12.97
C TYR A 50 33.37 -2.38 14.34
N PRO A 51 33.96 -1.25 14.78
CA PRO A 51 33.66 -0.66 16.10
C PRO A 51 32.18 -0.28 16.28
N HIS A 52 31.45 -0.03 15.19
CA HIS A 52 30.03 0.30 15.19
C HIS A 52 29.11 -0.92 15.48
N PHE A 53 29.66 -2.13 15.56
CA PHE A 53 28.95 -3.33 16.03
C PHE A 53 29.28 -3.71 17.47
N THR A 54 29.93 -2.81 18.21
CA THR A 54 30.04 -2.95 19.65
C THR A 54 28.68 -2.70 20.30
N VAL A 55 28.16 -3.72 20.99
CA VAL A 55 26.87 -3.67 21.67
C VAL A 55 26.91 -4.51 22.95
N THR A 56 26.32 -3.99 24.01
CA THR A 56 26.18 -4.69 25.29
C THR A 56 24.78 -5.32 25.42
N PRO A 57 24.63 -6.41 26.19
CA PRO A 57 23.31 -6.96 26.51
C PRO A 57 22.39 -5.95 27.20
N GLN A 58 22.95 -5.06 28.02
CA GLN A 58 22.21 -4.02 28.72
C GLN A 58 21.60 -3.03 27.72
N GLU A 59 22.38 -2.56 26.75
CA GLU A 59 21.88 -1.69 25.67
C GLU A 59 20.81 -2.39 24.85
N VAL A 60 21.03 -3.64 24.43
CA VAL A 60 20.04 -4.39 23.64
C VAL A 60 18.74 -4.57 24.43
N ARG A 61 18.81 -4.94 25.72
CA ARG A 61 17.62 -5.09 26.58
C ARG A 61 16.91 -3.75 26.78
N ALA A 62 17.65 -2.65 26.95
CA ALA A 62 17.08 -1.32 27.10
C ALA A 62 16.35 -0.86 25.82
N GLN A 63 16.93 -1.09 24.64
CA GLN A 63 16.37 -0.68 23.34
C GLN A 63 15.19 -1.56 22.90
N THR A 64 15.32 -2.88 23.05
CA THR A 64 14.28 -3.83 22.62
C THR A 64 13.12 -3.91 23.59
N GLY A 65 13.39 -3.75 24.89
CA GLY A 65 12.45 -4.06 25.96
C GLY A 65 12.14 -5.56 26.08
N MET A 66 12.94 -6.44 25.46
CA MET A 66 12.71 -7.89 25.41
C MET A 66 13.82 -8.66 26.15
N PRO A 67 13.47 -9.72 26.92
CA PRO A 67 14.46 -10.58 27.55
C PRO A 67 14.99 -11.63 26.56
N ALA A 68 15.49 -11.20 25.40
CA ALA A 68 15.99 -12.08 24.34
C ALA A 68 17.50 -11.92 24.15
N ASP A 69 18.20 -13.03 23.94
CA ASP A 69 19.61 -13.04 23.56
C ASP A 69 19.79 -12.81 22.06
N CYS A 70 20.99 -12.36 21.66
CA CYS A 70 21.30 -11.98 20.27
C CYS A 70 20.94 -13.07 19.26
N HIS A 71 21.24 -14.34 19.58
CA HIS A 71 21.00 -15.46 18.68
C HIS A 71 19.52 -15.82 18.53
N LEU A 72 18.65 -15.44 19.46
CA LEU A 72 17.20 -15.63 19.33
C LEU A 72 16.63 -14.68 18.27
N CYS A 73 17.15 -13.46 18.18
CA CYS A 73 16.71 -12.49 17.17
C CYS A 73 17.44 -12.65 15.83
N HIS A 74 18.74 -12.96 15.87
CA HIS A 74 19.62 -12.98 14.70
C HIS A 74 20.03 -14.39 14.25
N GLY A 75 19.72 -15.46 14.98
CA GLY A 75 20.25 -16.79 14.69
C GLY A 75 21.76 -16.88 14.95
N GLY A 76 22.46 -17.74 14.21
CA GLY A 76 23.88 -18.00 14.45
C GLY A 76 24.12 -18.98 15.60
N SER A 77 25.40 -19.23 15.87
CA SER A 77 25.85 -20.19 16.88
C SER A 77 26.55 -19.47 18.03
N PRO A 78 25.88 -19.27 19.18
CA PRO A 78 26.45 -18.51 20.30
C PRO A 78 27.67 -19.20 20.95
N ASP A 79 27.85 -20.50 20.76
CA ASP A 79 28.95 -21.27 21.35
C ASP A 79 30.20 -21.33 20.46
N ALA A 80 30.09 -20.87 19.20
CA ALA A 80 31.21 -20.89 18.27
C ALA A 80 32.14 -19.69 18.53
N LYS A 81 33.44 -19.97 18.64
CA LYS A 81 34.48 -18.94 18.87
C LYS A 81 35.03 -18.32 17.58
N GLU A 82 34.86 -19.00 16.45
CA GLU A 82 35.29 -18.51 15.14
C GLU A 82 34.18 -17.71 14.47
N LYS A 83 34.53 -16.54 13.90
CA LYS A 83 33.59 -15.59 13.27
C LYS A 83 32.61 -16.28 12.30
N ASP A 84 33.12 -17.08 11.38
CA ASP A 84 32.29 -17.63 10.30
C ASP A 84 31.33 -18.71 10.82
N LYS A 85 31.79 -19.54 11.78
CA LYS A 85 30.93 -20.52 12.45
C LYS A 85 29.87 -19.85 13.32
N ALA A 86 30.23 -18.79 14.05
CA ALA A 86 29.30 -18.04 14.90
C ALA A 86 28.21 -17.35 14.07
N HIS A 87 28.54 -16.86 12.87
CA HIS A 87 27.60 -16.19 11.99
C HIS A 87 26.91 -17.10 10.96
N ALA A 88 27.17 -18.41 10.98
CA ALA A 88 26.53 -19.36 10.07
C ALA A 88 25.01 -19.38 10.30
N GLY A 89 24.22 -19.17 9.25
CA GLY A 89 22.75 -19.09 9.35
C GLY A 89 22.22 -17.85 10.09
N MET A 90 23.09 -16.88 10.42
CA MET A 90 22.66 -15.60 10.97
C MET A 90 21.88 -14.81 9.91
N GLY A 91 20.74 -14.28 10.29
CA GLY A 91 19.94 -13.42 9.42
C GLY A 91 20.51 -12.03 9.42
N ARG A 92 20.50 -11.44 8.24
CA ARG A 92 21.14 -10.17 7.96
C ARG A 92 20.19 -9.28 7.19
N LEU A 93 20.56 -8.01 7.12
CA LEU A 93 19.97 -7.08 6.18
C LEU A 93 20.01 -7.68 4.77
N VAL A 94 18.90 -7.58 4.05
CA VAL A 94 18.81 -7.99 2.65
C VAL A 94 18.88 -6.75 1.78
N ALA A 95 19.94 -6.62 1.00
CA ALA A 95 20.07 -5.59 -0.02
C ALA A 95 19.46 -6.08 -1.33
N VAL A 96 18.49 -5.35 -1.88
CA VAL A 96 17.92 -5.66 -3.19
C VAL A 96 18.67 -4.86 -4.24
N ARG A 97 19.38 -5.54 -5.14
CA ARG A 97 20.13 -4.91 -6.22
C ARG A 97 19.20 -4.36 -7.30
N LYS A 98 19.55 -3.20 -7.89
CA LYS A 98 18.80 -2.62 -9.01
C LYS A 98 18.75 -3.57 -10.20
N LYS A 99 19.85 -4.27 -10.50
CA LYS A 99 19.91 -5.29 -11.54
C LYS A 99 19.26 -6.59 -11.07
N GLY A 100 18.32 -7.13 -11.85
CA GLY A 100 17.60 -8.38 -11.60
C GLY A 100 16.64 -8.39 -10.41
N LEU A 101 16.61 -7.31 -9.61
CA LEU A 101 15.92 -7.24 -8.32
C LEU A 101 16.29 -8.41 -7.41
N THR A 102 17.57 -8.79 -7.39
CA THR A 102 18.06 -9.92 -6.59
C THR A 102 18.33 -9.46 -5.17
N GLY A 103 17.85 -10.24 -4.20
CA GLY A 103 18.17 -10.03 -2.79
C GLY A 103 19.48 -10.72 -2.44
N GLU A 104 20.31 -10.07 -1.64
CA GLU A 104 21.48 -10.70 -1.03
C GLU A 104 21.68 -10.23 0.40
N THR A 105 22.27 -11.11 1.22
CA THR A 105 22.65 -10.75 2.58
C THR A 105 23.99 -10.01 2.55
N VAL A 106 24.01 -8.81 3.11
CA VAL A 106 25.20 -7.95 3.08
C VAL A 106 25.95 -8.00 4.41
N GLU A 107 27.28 -8.18 4.34
CA GLU A 107 28.16 -7.77 5.44
C GLU A 107 28.30 -6.26 5.41
N ARG A 108 27.99 -5.60 6.52
CA ARG A 108 28.00 -4.16 6.63
C ARG A 108 29.37 -3.68 7.10
N LYS A 109 30.08 -2.94 6.25
CA LYS A 109 31.33 -2.25 6.63
C LYS A 109 31.09 -0.94 7.37
N HIS A 110 29.95 -0.33 7.11
CA HIS A 110 29.52 0.93 7.70
C HIS A 110 28.19 0.74 8.44
N PRO A 111 27.90 1.56 9.46
CA PRO A 111 26.57 1.60 10.06
C PRO A 111 25.52 1.99 9.01
N LEU A 112 24.26 1.65 9.29
CA LEU A 112 23.15 2.22 8.52
C LEU A 112 23.13 3.73 8.74
N SER A 113 22.95 4.49 7.66
CA SER A 113 22.69 5.92 7.79
C SER A 113 21.24 6.14 8.19
N LEU A 114 21.01 7.03 9.15
CA LEU A 114 19.70 7.51 9.60
C LEU A 114 19.57 8.99 9.24
N GLY A 115 19.16 9.27 7.99
CA GLY A 115 19.00 10.61 7.45
C GLY A 115 17.74 11.34 7.97
N SER A 116 17.63 12.62 7.61
CA SER A 116 16.51 13.49 8.02
C SER A 116 15.26 13.33 7.16
N ASN A 117 15.38 12.86 5.91
CA ASN A 117 14.21 12.58 5.07
C ASN A 117 13.47 11.36 5.64
N PRO A 118 12.23 11.50 6.14
CA PRO A 118 11.53 10.41 6.82
C PRO A 118 11.15 9.27 5.85
N MET A 119 11.01 9.54 4.55
CA MET A 119 10.69 8.52 3.54
C MET A 119 11.90 7.62 3.23
N GLU A 120 13.10 8.17 3.16
CA GLU A 120 14.36 7.45 2.85
C GLU A 120 15.40 7.59 3.96
N ARG A 121 14.94 7.59 5.21
CA ARG A 121 15.80 7.75 6.38
C ARG A 121 16.90 6.71 6.44
N ILE A 122 16.62 5.46 6.08
CA ILE A 122 17.52 4.33 6.29
C ILE A 122 18.24 4.00 4.98
N LYS A 123 19.56 4.20 4.94
CA LYS A 123 20.39 3.90 3.76
C LYS A 123 21.52 2.93 4.09
N LEU A 124 21.78 2.03 3.14
CA LEU A 124 22.93 1.13 3.18
C LEU A 124 24.14 1.92 2.71
N MET A 125 25.20 1.88 3.49
CA MET A 125 26.45 2.60 3.24
C MET A 125 27.52 1.62 2.76
N THR A 126 28.33 2.04 1.79
CA THR A 126 29.47 1.30 1.23
C THR A 126 30.71 2.19 1.19
N ASP A 127 31.89 1.58 1.03
CA ASP A 127 33.13 2.29 0.80
C ASP A 127 33.21 2.82 -0.63
N LYS A 128 33.33 4.13 -0.79
CA LYS A 128 33.62 4.78 -2.07
C LYS A 128 34.82 5.70 -1.90
N ALA A 129 35.93 5.36 -2.54
CA ALA A 129 37.20 6.10 -2.46
C ALA A 129 37.66 6.38 -1.01
N GLY A 130 37.51 5.40 -0.11
CA GLY A 130 37.91 5.52 1.29
C GLY A 130 36.90 6.27 2.18
N THR A 131 35.73 6.66 1.66
CA THR A 131 34.68 7.34 2.43
C THR A 131 33.37 6.57 2.40
N ALA A 132 32.58 6.66 3.47
CA ALA A 132 31.25 6.05 3.54
C ALA A 132 30.28 6.83 2.64
N ALA A 133 29.67 6.16 1.66
CA ALA A 133 28.68 6.73 0.77
C ALA A 133 27.47 5.79 0.60
N PRO A 134 26.27 6.29 0.29
CA PRO A 134 25.12 5.43 0.01
C PRO A 134 25.39 4.51 -1.18
N ASP A 135 25.07 3.22 -1.04
CA ASP A 135 25.25 2.23 -2.11
C ASP A 135 24.22 2.44 -3.23
N GLN A 136 24.68 3.07 -4.31
CA GLN A 136 23.83 3.42 -5.47
C GLN A 136 23.34 2.22 -6.28
N SER A 137 23.88 1.02 -6.05
CA SER A 137 23.44 -0.20 -6.73
C SER A 137 22.28 -0.89 -6.01
N VAL A 138 21.94 -0.44 -4.79
CA VAL A 138 20.79 -0.93 -4.03
C VAL A 138 19.54 -0.15 -4.41
N SER A 139 18.46 -0.87 -4.68
CA SER A 139 17.14 -0.28 -4.95
C SER A 139 16.33 -0.11 -3.67
N ILE A 140 16.37 -1.10 -2.78
CA ILE A 140 15.65 -1.10 -1.51
C ILE A 140 16.35 -2.02 -0.52
N ILE A 141 16.16 -1.72 0.77
CA ILE A 141 16.60 -2.56 1.87
C ILE A 141 15.41 -3.32 2.43
N LEU A 142 15.61 -4.62 2.63
CA LEU A 142 14.66 -5.50 3.28
C LEU A 142 15.27 -6.08 4.56
N TRP A 143 14.41 -6.48 5.48
CA TRP A 143 14.86 -7.03 6.76
C TRP A 143 15.10 -8.54 6.66
N GLN A 144 15.73 -9.08 7.71
CA GLN A 144 16.09 -10.49 7.80
C GLN A 144 14.90 -11.46 7.81
N ASP A 145 13.66 -10.97 7.85
CA ASP A 145 12.44 -11.77 7.72
C ASP A 145 11.93 -11.87 6.27
N LYS A 146 12.79 -11.53 5.30
CA LYS A 146 12.58 -11.77 3.86
C LYS A 146 13.51 -12.83 3.31
N ARG A 147 13.02 -13.55 2.31
CA ARG A 147 13.82 -14.45 1.49
C ARG A 147 14.64 -13.66 0.47
N THR A 148 15.85 -14.11 0.16
CA THR A 148 16.72 -13.47 -0.85
C THR A 148 16.37 -13.85 -2.29
N ASP A 149 15.77 -15.03 -2.50
CA ASP A 149 15.44 -15.58 -3.80
C ASP A 149 14.16 -14.97 -4.41
N THR A 150 13.13 -14.79 -3.60
CA THR A 150 11.82 -14.29 -4.03
C THR A 150 11.47 -12.91 -3.48
N LEU A 151 12.21 -12.41 -2.48
CA LEU A 151 11.89 -11.22 -1.69
C LEU A 151 10.59 -11.33 -0.87
N SER A 152 9.93 -12.49 -0.86
CA SER A 152 8.74 -12.73 -0.04
C SER A 152 9.11 -12.88 1.44
N GLN A 153 8.10 -12.99 2.30
CA GLN A 153 8.29 -13.32 3.71
C GLN A 153 9.01 -14.66 3.88
N ASP A 154 9.91 -14.74 4.85
CA ASP A 154 10.53 -15.97 5.32
C ASP A 154 9.87 -16.41 6.63
N PHE A 155 8.76 -17.15 6.53
CA PHE A 155 8.02 -17.59 7.70
C PHE A 155 8.84 -18.51 8.63
N GLY A 156 9.74 -19.33 8.09
CA GLY A 156 10.60 -20.18 8.93
C GLY A 156 11.58 -19.35 9.76
N ARG A 157 12.11 -18.28 9.17
CA ARG A 157 12.95 -17.31 9.89
C ARG A 157 12.17 -16.49 10.91
N MET A 158 10.96 -16.06 10.56
CA MET A 158 10.06 -15.34 11.47
C MET A 158 9.68 -16.20 12.67
N GLU A 159 9.36 -17.47 12.45
CA GLU A 159 9.03 -18.44 13.51
C GLU A 159 10.17 -18.59 14.51
N LYS A 160 11.40 -18.78 14.00
CA LYS A 160 12.60 -18.96 14.82
C LYS A 160 13.05 -17.69 15.55
N SER A 161 12.62 -16.52 15.10
CA SER A 161 13.00 -15.23 15.70
C SER A 161 11.86 -14.64 16.52
N CYS A 162 11.07 -13.73 15.94
CA CYS A 162 9.94 -13.11 16.63
C CYS A 162 8.95 -14.15 17.18
N GLY A 163 8.69 -15.22 16.42
CA GLY A 163 7.76 -16.29 16.78
C GLY A 163 8.19 -17.12 17.99
N ALA A 164 9.49 -17.20 18.31
CA ALA A 164 9.98 -17.96 19.46
C ALA A 164 9.46 -17.37 20.78
N CYS A 165 9.37 -16.03 20.87
CA CYS A 165 8.83 -15.33 22.04
C CYS A 165 7.39 -14.86 21.86
N HIS A 166 6.90 -14.78 20.61
CA HIS A 166 5.57 -14.29 20.27
C HIS A 166 4.78 -15.30 19.42
N ALA A 167 4.81 -16.57 19.84
CA ALA A 167 4.23 -17.70 19.09
C ALA A 167 2.77 -17.48 18.71
N ARG A 168 1.97 -16.92 19.61
CA ARG A 168 0.56 -16.58 19.33
C ARG A 168 0.45 -15.54 18.22
N GLN A 169 1.15 -14.41 18.34
CA GLN A 169 1.10 -13.33 17.34
C GLN A 169 1.64 -13.79 15.98
N PHE A 170 2.66 -14.65 15.97
CA PHE A 170 3.16 -15.27 14.75
C PHE A 170 2.11 -16.19 14.10
N ALA A 171 1.48 -17.07 14.88
CA ALA A 171 0.42 -17.94 14.39
C ALA A 171 -0.80 -17.16 13.86
N GLU A 172 -1.14 -16.03 14.49
CA GLU A 172 -2.18 -15.12 14.01
C GLU A 172 -1.74 -14.40 12.72
N PHE A 173 -0.52 -13.85 12.69
CA PHE A 173 0.05 -13.15 11.53
C PHE A 173 0.03 -14.01 10.28
N THR A 174 0.56 -15.24 10.35
CA THR A 174 0.66 -16.18 9.21
C THR A 174 -0.68 -16.52 8.56
N ARG A 175 -1.79 -16.36 9.30
CA ARG A 175 -3.15 -16.55 8.79
C ARG A 175 -3.80 -15.27 8.29
N SER A 176 -3.26 -14.11 8.64
CA SER A 176 -3.82 -12.82 8.25
C SER A 176 -3.75 -12.58 6.74
N THR A 177 -4.70 -11.78 6.24
CA THR A 177 -4.71 -11.29 4.86
C THR A 177 -3.44 -10.52 4.51
N MET A 178 -2.83 -9.83 5.49
CA MET A 178 -1.61 -9.06 5.32
C MET A 178 -0.40 -9.97 5.06
N ALA A 179 -0.19 -11.01 5.87
CA ALA A 179 0.93 -11.93 5.68
C ALA A 179 0.83 -12.77 4.40
N ARG A 180 -0.39 -13.18 4.04
CA ARG A 180 -0.67 -14.00 2.85
C ARG A 180 -0.75 -13.19 1.55
N ASN A 181 -0.65 -11.86 1.64
CA ASN A 181 -0.96 -10.95 0.54
C ASN A 181 -2.34 -11.22 -0.10
N GLY A 182 -3.31 -11.70 0.68
CA GLY A 182 -4.51 -12.37 0.18
C GLY A 182 -5.41 -11.51 -0.73
N LYS A 183 -5.33 -10.18 -0.62
CA LYS A 183 -6.04 -9.26 -1.53
C LYS A 183 -5.29 -9.03 -2.85
N GLN A 184 -3.97 -8.90 -2.79
CA GLN A 184 -3.16 -8.64 -3.98
C GLN A 184 -2.97 -9.91 -4.82
N SER A 185 -2.82 -11.07 -4.17
CA SER A 185 -2.74 -12.37 -4.85
C SER A 185 -4.06 -12.81 -5.49
N ALA A 186 -5.18 -12.16 -5.15
CA ALA A 186 -6.47 -12.40 -5.79
C ALA A 186 -6.54 -11.86 -7.24
N TYR A 187 -5.68 -10.92 -7.63
CA TYR A 187 -5.64 -10.39 -9.00
C TYR A 187 -4.85 -11.33 -9.92
N ARG A 188 -5.35 -12.53 -10.19
CA ARG A 188 -4.57 -13.62 -10.82
C ARG A 188 -4.06 -13.28 -12.22
N THR A 189 -4.92 -12.67 -13.04
CA THR A 189 -4.60 -12.25 -14.41
C THR A 189 -5.26 -10.91 -14.72
N TRP A 190 -4.87 -10.28 -15.83
CA TRP A 190 -5.52 -9.06 -16.33
C TRP A 190 -6.98 -9.27 -16.75
N THR A 191 -7.33 -10.50 -17.11
CA THR A 191 -8.65 -10.90 -17.61
C THR A 191 -9.46 -11.70 -16.58
N ASP A 192 -9.06 -11.64 -15.32
CA ASP A 192 -9.79 -12.28 -14.23
C ASP A 192 -11.24 -11.77 -14.20
N ARG A 193 -12.21 -12.69 -14.27
CA ARG A 193 -13.64 -12.34 -14.34
C ARG A 193 -14.23 -11.93 -13.00
N GLU A 194 -13.58 -12.28 -11.89
CA GLU A 194 -14.05 -11.93 -10.56
C GLU A 194 -13.52 -10.56 -10.12
N ARG A 195 -12.27 -10.25 -10.47
CA ARG A 195 -11.57 -9.06 -9.96
C ARG A 195 -11.26 -8.02 -11.04
N GLY A 196 -11.12 -8.44 -12.30
CA GLY A 196 -10.70 -7.59 -13.40
C GLY A 196 -9.24 -7.11 -13.34
N PRO A 197 -8.80 -6.31 -14.32
CA PRO A 197 -7.44 -5.77 -14.38
C PRO A 197 -7.22 -4.73 -13.28
N HIS A 198 -6.12 -4.75 -12.56
CA HIS A 198 -5.87 -3.85 -11.42
C HIS A 198 -4.62 -2.99 -11.62
N ASN A 199 -4.58 -1.79 -11.03
CA ASN A 199 -3.44 -0.88 -11.14
C ASN A 199 -2.11 -1.50 -10.65
N CYS A 200 -2.14 -2.29 -9.56
CA CYS A 200 -0.95 -3.03 -9.11
C CYS A 200 -0.43 -4.09 -10.09
N GLY A 201 -1.23 -4.42 -11.10
CA GLY A 201 -1.01 -5.50 -12.03
C GLY A 201 -1.51 -6.85 -11.55
N ALA A 202 -1.27 -7.85 -12.39
CA ALA A 202 -1.56 -9.25 -12.06
C ALA A 202 -0.62 -9.77 -10.97
N TRP A 203 -1.06 -10.81 -10.26
CA TRP A 203 -0.23 -11.60 -9.37
C TRP A 203 0.61 -12.54 -10.22
N PHE A 204 1.86 -12.17 -10.46
CA PHE A 204 2.74 -12.95 -11.34
C PHE A 204 3.03 -14.35 -10.78
N GLY A 205 3.22 -14.48 -9.46
CA GLY A 205 3.58 -15.69 -8.70
C GLY A 205 3.32 -17.03 -9.40
N ASP A 206 2.28 -17.75 -8.99
CA ASP A 206 1.94 -19.07 -9.53
C ASP A 206 0.98 -18.99 -10.74
N ASN A 207 0.87 -17.82 -11.40
CA ASN A 207 -0.07 -17.60 -12.51
C ASN A 207 0.64 -17.48 -13.88
N HIS A 208 1.90 -17.89 -13.97
CA HIS A 208 2.70 -17.75 -15.20
C HIS A 208 1.99 -18.30 -16.43
N GLU A 209 1.44 -19.51 -16.37
CA GLU A 209 0.83 -20.19 -17.51
C GLU A 209 -0.36 -19.41 -18.05
N ALA A 210 -1.24 -18.92 -17.16
CA ALA A 210 -2.43 -18.16 -17.53
C ALA A 210 -2.08 -16.79 -18.10
N ILE A 211 -1.09 -16.10 -17.51
CA ILE A 211 -0.62 -14.80 -18.00
C ILE A 211 0.04 -15.00 -19.38
N ALA A 212 0.96 -15.94 -19.52
CA ALA A 212 1.68 -16.21 -20.76
C ALA A 212 0.73 -16.62 -21.90
N ALA A 213 -0.26 -17.46 -21.63
CA ALA A 213 -1.27 -17.86 -22.62
C ALA A 213 -1.99 -16.65 -23.23
N ASN A 214 -2.35 -15.66 -22.40
CA ASN A 214 -3.05 -14.44 -22.83
C ASN A 214 -2.10 -13.29 -23.26
N THR A 215 -0.78 -13.51 -23.24
CA THR A 215 0.20 -12.50 -23.66
C THR A 215 0.63 -12.74 -25.10
N ALA A 216 0.58 -11.71 -25.94
CA ALA A 216 0.97 -11.77 -27.35
C ALA A 216 2.50 -11.77 -27.55
N ALA A 217 3.24 -11.14 -26.63
CA ALA A 217 4.69 -11.14 -26.59
C ALA A 217 5.22 -12.33 -25.79
N PRO A 218 6.48 -12.78 -26.02
CA PRO A 218 7.13 -13.79 -25.19
C PRO A 218 7.13 -13.41 -23.71
N PHE A 219 6.69 -14.32 -22.86
CA PHE A 219 6.65 -14.15 -21.41
C PHE A 219 7.02 -15.46 -20.70
N ASP A 220 8.27 -15.57 -20.28
CA ASP A 220 8.81 -16.78 -19.66
C ASP A 220 8.74 -16.73 -18.12
N ARG A 221 9.09 -17.85 -17.48
CA ARG A 221 9.06 -17.99 -16.01
C ARG A 221 10.07 -17.07 -15.32
N ALA A 222 11.21 -16.78 -15.95
CA ALA A 222 12.24 -15.92 -15.38
C ALA A 222 11.75 -14.46 -15.29
N THR A 223 11.10 -13.99 -16.35
CA THR A 223 10.45 -12.68 -16.42
C THR A 223 9.29 -12.61 -15.44
N ASN A 224 8.47 -13.66 -15.35
CA ASN A 224 7.41 -13.75 -14.34
C ASN A 224 7.94 -13.63 -12.90
N ALA A 225 9.01 -14.37 -12.58
CA ALA A 225 9.65 -14.30 -11.26
C ALA A 225 10.24 -12.91 -10.96
N LEU A 226 10.84 -12.26 -11.96
CA LEU A 226 11.34 -10.88 -11.85
C LEU A 226 10.21 -9.89 -11.55
N ASN A 227 9.10 -9.97 -12.28
CA ASN A 227 7.90 -9.17 -12.03
C ASN A 227 7.34 -9.44 -10.63
N GLN A 228 7.31 -10.70 -10.17
CA GLN A 228 6.86 -11.04 -8.81
C GLN A 228 7.79 -10.48 -7.72
N ARG A 229 9.12 -10.48 -7.94
CA ARG A 229 10.07 -9.86 -6.99
C ARG A 229 9.78 -8.38 -6.80
N GLN A 230 9.46 -7.65 -7.87
CA GLN A 230 9.04 -6.25 -7.80
C GLN A 230 7.77 -6.04 -6.96
N CYS A 231 6.82 -6.99 -6.99
CA CYS A 231 5.64 -6.95 -6.12
C CYS A 231 6.04 -7.22 -4.65
N ASN A 232 6.92 -8.19 -4.44
CA ASN A 232 7.31 -8.65 -3.11
C ASN A 232 8.12 -7.63 -2.31
N THR A 233 8.73 -6.61 -2.94
CA THR A 233 9.40 -5.52 -2.20
C THR A 233 8.45 -4.77 -1.28
N CYS A 234 7.15 -4.76 -1.59
CA CYS A 234 6.11 -4.03 -0.86
C CYS A 234 5.35 -4.89 0.16
N HIS A 235 5.62 -6.19 0.23
CA HIS A 235 4.89 -7.11 1.11
C HIS A 235 5.56 -7.18 2.48
N VAL A 236 4.78 -7.25 3.56
CA VAL A 236 5.27 -6.97 4.94
C VAL A 236 5.54 -8.22 5.78
N GLY A 237 6.51 -8.16 6.67
CA GLY A 237 6.83 -9.09 7.74
C GLY A 237 6.75 -8.40 9.10
N CYS A 238 7.16 -9.08 10.18
CA CYS A 238 7.11 -8.52 11.53
C CYS A 238 7.99 -7.26 11.65
N LEU A 239 9.18 -7.28 11.03
CA LEU A 239 10.15 -6.20 11.13
C LEU A 239 9.75 -4.97 10.32
N ASP A 240 8.97 -5.14 9.25
CA ASP A 240 8.51 -3.99 8.44
C ASP A 240 7.62 -3.02 9.25
N CYS A 241 6.90 -3.53 10.25
CA CYS A 241 6.00 -2.74 11.09
C CYS A 241 6.63 -2.35 12.44
N HIS A 242 7.32 -3.30 13.08
CA HIS A 242 7.71 -3.18 14.49
C HIS A 242 9.15 -2.70 14.70
N TYR A 243 10.02 -2.82 13.71
CA TYR A 243 11.41 -2.36 13.84
C TYR A 243 11.49 -0.86 13.59
N ASP A 244 12.03 -0.12 14.56
CA ASP A 244 12.15 1.35 14.52
C ASP A 244 13.53 1.76 15.03
N PRO A 245 14.59 1.58 14.22
CA PRO A 245 15.93 1.99 14.62
C PRO A 245 15.98 3.52 14.75
N GLN A 246 16.66 4.01 15.78
CA GLN A 246 16.83 5.44 16.04
C GLN A 246 18.30 5.75 16.31
N PRO A 247 18.74 7.01 16.10
CA PRO A 247 20.05 7.44 16.58
C PRO A 247 20.16 7.16 18.08
N ALA A 248 21.32 6.67 18.51
CA ALA A 248 21.58 6.46 19.93
C ALA A 248 21.55 7.80 20.67
N ASP A 249 20.93 7.81 21.85
CA ASP A 249 20.76 8.99 22.68
C ASP A 249 21.33 8.69 24.07
N PRO A 250 22.45 9.32 24.48
CA PRO A 250 23.02 9.08 25.80
C PRO A 250 22.06 9.43 26.95
N ALA A 251 21.08 10.31 26.72
CA ALA A 251 20.07 10.65 27.71
C ALA A 251 18.87 9.68 27.73
N ASP A 252 18.69 8.87 26.69
CA ASP A 252 17.64 7.87 26.59
C ASP A 252 18.18 6.53 26.07
N PRO A 253 18.62 5.62 26.98
CA PRO A 253 19.21 4.33 26.60
C PRO A 253 18.24 3.40 25.86
N LYS A 254 16.95 3.75 25.74
CA LYS A 254 15.96 3.02 24.95
C LYS A 254 16.07 3.33 23.45
N LYS A 255 16.77 4.39 23.05
CA LYS A 255 16.99 4.73 21.65
C LYS A 255 18.25 4.07 21.10
N GLY A 256 18.15 3.52 19.90
CA GLY A 256 19.29 2.93 19.20
C GLY A 256 18.86 2.00 18.08
N MET A 257 19.82 1.22 17.59
CA MET A 257 19.62 0.33 16.44
C MET A 257 18.79 -0.92 16.73
N HIS A 258 18.51 -1.24 18.00
CA HIS A 258 17.61 -2.34 18.38
C HIS A 258 16.26 -1.83 18.91
N GLY A 259 15.81 -0.66 18.45
CA GLY A 259 14.52 -0.09 18.81
C GLY A 259 13.35 -0.88 18.18
N PHE A 260 12.36 -1.22 19.01
CA PHE A 260 11.11 -1.83 18.57
C PHE A 260 9.90 -1.10 19.13
N ARG A 261 8.80 -1.08 18.36
CA ARG A 261 7.54 -0.47 18.78
C ARG A 261 6.46 -1.54 18.90
N ARG A 262 5.88 -1.69 20.08
CA ARG A 262 4.73 -2.59 20.30
C ARG A 262 3.54 -2.22 19.40
N THR A 263 3.24 -0.92 19.31
CA THR A 263 2.27 -0.36 18.37
C THR A 263 3.04 0.31 17.24
N PRO A 264 2.93 -0.16 15.98
CA PRO A 264 3.62 0.45 14.86
C PRO A 264 3.32 1.96 14.75
N PRO A 265 4.35 2.81 14.61
CA PRO A 265 4.12 4.22 14.30
C PRO A 265 3.54 4.34 12.88
N PRO A 266 2.77 5.41 12.59
CA PRO A 266 2.20 5.62 11.25
C PRO A 266 3.21 5.52 10.10
N GLU A 267 4.45 5.96 10.31
CA GLU A 267 5.54 5.93 9.33
C GLU A 267 5.93 4.50 8.91
N SER A 268 5.75 3.51 9.78
CA SER A 268 6.00 2.10 9.44
C SER A 268 5.03 1.61 8.36
N CYS A 269 3.79 2.13 8.34
CA CYS A 269 2.84 1.84 7.25
C CYS A 269 3.35 2.36 5.88
N TYR A 270 4.35 3.25 5.87
CA TYR A 270 4.87 3.92 4.69
C TYR A 270 6.26 3.39 4.28
N GLY A 271 6.77 2.37 4.98
CA GLY A 271 8.08 1.77 4.73
C GLY A 271 9.09 2.00 5.86
N GLY A 272 8.77 2.85 6.85
CA GLY A 272 9.61 3.08 8.02
C GLY A 272 10.97 3.72 7.70
N GLY A 273 11.03 4.50 6.61
CA GLY A 273 12.27 5.14 6.14
C GLY A 273 13.06 4.35 5.10
N ARG A 274 12.50 3.29 4.50
CA ARG A 274 13.15 2.49 3.45
C ARG A 274 12.62 2.76 2.05
N GLY A 275 12.05 3.94 1.82
CA GLY A 275 11.40 4.33 0.56
C GLY A 275 9.88 4.09 0.57
N GLN A 276 9.25 4.33 -0.59
CA GLN A 276 7.79 4.27 -0.77
C GLN A 276 7.26 2.83 -0.90
N THR A 277 7.33 2.08 0.19
CA THR A 277 7.16 0.61 0.15
C THR A 277 5.69 0.18 0.20
N CYS A 278 4.91 0.64 1.18
CA CYS A 278 3.57 0.07 1.43
C CYS A 278 2.44 1.08 1.14
N HIS A 279 2.20 2.03 2.03
CA HIS A 279 1.10 3.01 1.93
C HIS A 279 1.54 4.43 1.51
N ALA A 280 2.84 4.66 1.29
CA ALA A 280 3.37 5.90 0.68
C ALA A 280 3.12 5.91 -0.83
N GLY A 281 2.95 7.07 -1.48
CA GLY A 281 2.80 7.11 -2.94
C GLY A 281 1.58 7.91 -3.42
N PRO A 282 0.86 7.42 -4.44
CA PRO A 282 -0.38 8.06 -4.92
C PRO A 282 -1.57 7.89 -3.98
N GLU A 283 -2.32 8.98 -3.77
CA GLU A 283 -3.32 9.11 -2.70
C GLU A 283 -4.54 8.22 -2.92
N GLU A 284 -4.98 8.08 -4.17
CA GLU A 284 -6.15 7.30 -4.57
C GLU A 284 -5.95 5.78 -4.42
N ARG A 285 -4.75 5.27 -4.72
CA ARG A 285 -4.48 3.81 -4.72
C ARG A 285 -3.99 3.31 -3.38
N ARG A 286 -3.08 4.06 -2.73
CA ARG A 286 -2.37 3.57 -1.54
C ARG A 286 -3.04 3.95 -0.22
N ARG A 287 -4.17 4.69 -0.29
CA ARG A 287 -5.08 5.00 0.83
C ARG A 287 -4.34 5.36 2.11
N GLY A 288 -3.22 6.05 1.93
CA GLY A 288 -2.22 6.30 2.93
C GLY A 288 -1.65 7.63 2.58
N ALA A 289 -0.74 7.71 1.61
CA ALA A 289 -0.05 8.92 1.14
C ALA A 289 -0.65 10.29 1.51
N GLY A 290 -1.92 10.55 1.15
CA GLY A 290 -2.62 11.81 1.44
C GLY A 290 -2.77 12.15 2.93
N TYR A 291 -2.61 11.16 3.82
CA TYR A 291 -2.57 11.31 5.27
C TYR A 291 -1.31 12.06 5.73
N PHE A 292 -0.13 11.69 5.22
CA PHE A 292 1.13 12.34 5.58
C PHE A 292 1.48 13.57 4.75
N GLY A 293 1.09 13.61 3.47
CA GLY A 293 1.53 14.68 2.59
C GLY A 293 3.06 14.75 2.44
N GLY A 294 3.58 15.95 2.16
CA GLY A 294 5.00 16.26 2.09
C GLY A 294 5.76 15.31 1.15
N VAL A 295 6.89 14.80 1.65
CA VAL A 295 7.77 13.83 0.95
C VAL A 295 7.08 12.50 0.62
N TYR A 296 5.92 12.19 1.21
CA TYR A 296 5.19 10.94 0.96
C TYR A 296 4.11 11.06 -0.11
N ALA A 297 3.82 12.28 -0.57
CA ALA A 297 2.80 12.56 -1.57
C ALA A 297 3.36 12.53 -3.00
N ASN A 298 2.47 12.35 -3.97
CA ASN A 298 2.77 12.52 -5.39
C ASN A 298 1.68 13.42 -6.00
N PRO A 299 2.02 14.60 -6.56
CA PRO A 299 3.34 15.25 -6.49
C PRO A 299 3.76 15.55 -5.04
N GLU A 300 5.07 15.65 -4.81
CA GLU A 300 5.65 15.96 -3.49
C GLU A 300 5.21 17.35 -3.00
N GLY A 301 5.07 17.52 -1.68
CA GLY A 301 4.78 18.81 -1.05
C GLY A 301 3.30 19.06 -0.75
N ALA A 302 2.41 18.11 -1.07
CA ALA A 302 0.99 18.21 -0.70
C ALA A 302 0.82 18.36 0.83
N PRO A 303 -0.17 19.14 1.31
CA PRO A 303 -0.42 19.27 2.74
C PRO A 303 -0.85 17.93 3.36
N PRO A 304 -0.51 17.67 4.63
CA PRO A 304 -1.00 16.51 5.36
C PRO A 304 -2.51 16.58 5.62
N ASP A 305 -3.09 15.44 5.95
CA ASP A 305 -4.48 15.35 6.40
C ASP A 305 -4.66 16.03 7.78
N VAL A 306 -5.81 16.67 7.99
CA VAL A 306 -6.15 17.35 9.26
C VAL A 306 -6.08 16.43 10.47
N HIS A 307 -6.33 15.12 10.30
CA HIS A 307 -6.23 14.15 11.39
C HIS A 307 -4.78 13.89 11.81
N LEU A 308 -3.82 13.93 10.87
CA LEU A 308 -2.40 13.85 11.21
C LEU A 308 -1.97 15.08 12.02
N GLN A 309 -2.43 16.26 11.62
CA GLN A 309 -2.17 17.50 12.37
C GLN A 309 -2.75 17.43 13.79
N ALA A 310 -3.90 16.79 13.95
CA ALA A 310 -4.53 16.47 15.23
C ALA A 310 -3.89 15.28 15.97
N LYS A 311 -2.80 14.70 15.45
CA LYS A 311 -2.06 13.56 16.02
C LYS A 311 -2.89 12.27 16.17
N VAL A 312 -3.86 12.05 15.28
CA VAL A 312 -4.70 10.83 15.24
C VAL A 312 -4.04 9.78 14.34
N ALA A 313 -3.37 8.78 14.93
CA ALA A 313 -2.61 7.77 14.17
C ALA A 313 -3.51 6.81 13.38
N CYS A 314 -2.91 6.08 12.42
CA CYS A 314 -3.64 5.13 11.57
C CYS A 314 -4.48 4.12 12.37
N LEU A 315 -3.92 3.57 13.45
CA LEU A 315 -4.59 2.56 14.30
C LEU A 315 -5.57 3.16 15.32
N ASP A 316 -5.68 4.50 15.39
CA ASP A 316 -6.73 5.15 16.18
C ASP A 316 -8.06 5.14 15.40
N CYS A 317 -7.98 5.33 14.07
CA CYS A 317 -9.09 5.21 13.13
C CYS A 317 -9.36 3.75 12.72
N HIS A 318 -8.33 3.03 12.30
CA HIS A 318 -8.44 1.67 11.82
C HIS A 318 -8.41 0.68 12.98
N GLU A 319 -9.56 0.05 13.24
CA GLU A 319 -9.62 -0.97 14.29
C GLU A 319 -8.66 -2.13 14.00
N SER A 320 -8.07 -2.63 15.07
CA SER A 320 -7.14 -3.75 15.06
C SER A 320 -7.41 -4.66 16.26
N SER A 321 -6.57 -5.68 16.46
CA SER A 321 -6.64 -6.52 17.65
C SER A 321 -6.55 -5.76 18.98
N ARG A 322 -6.05 -4.51 18.97
CA ARG A 322 -6.04 -3.63 20.15
C ARG A 322 -7.45 -3.31 20.66
N ASN A 323 -8.46 -3.33 19.79
CA ASN A 323 -9.81 -2.89 20.12
C ASN A 323 -10.70 -4.00 20.73
N GLY A 324 -10.23 -5.24 20.84
CA GLY A 324 -10.98 -6.34 21.48
C GLY A 324 -12.13 -6.93 20.65
N ASN A 325 -12.26 -6.55 19.38
CA ASN A 325 -13.42 -6.85 18.53
C ASN A 325 -13.31 -8.19 17.76
N GLY A 326 -12.63 -9.19 18.31
CA GLY A 326 -12.38 -10.49 17.65
C GLY A 326 -11.35 -10.45 16.51
N LEU A 327 -10.66 -9.33 16.31
CA LEU A 327 -9.54 -9.20 15.38
C LEU A 327 -8.26 -9.75 16.00
N THR A 328 -7.46 -10.48 15.22
CA THR A 328 -6.16 -11.03 15.64
C THR A 328 -5.00 -10.20 15.09
N HIS A 329 -3.76 -10.54 15.46
CA HIS A 329 -2.58 -9.79 15.05
C HIS A 329 -2.48 -9.58 13.52
N ALA A 330 -2.10 -8.36 13.12
CA ALA A 330 -2.08 -7.88 11.73
C ALA A 330 -3.42 -7.92 10.96
N MET A 331 -4.54 -8.15 11.64
CA MET A 331 -5.86 -7.82 11.11
C MET A 331 -6.20 -6.37 11.42
N VAL A 332 -6.25 -5.54 10.38
CA VAL A 332 -6.59 -4.12 10.47
C VAL A 332 -7.80 -3.87 9.57
N LYS A 333 -8.88 -3.32 10.14
CA LYS A 333 -10.09 -2.97 9.39
C LYS A 333 -9.78 -1.79 8.47
N ARG A 334 -10.06 -1.95 7.17
CA ARG A 334 -9.84 -0.89 6.18
C ARG A 334 -10.84 0.24 6.28
N GLN A 335 -12.07 -0.04 6.67
CA GLN A 335 -13.09 0.98 6.86
C GLN A 335 -12.92 1.58 8.26
N ALA A 336 -12.77 2.90 8.33
CA ALA A 336 -12.79 3.65 9.57
C ALA A 336 -14.19 4.24 9.78
N ALA A 337 -14.59 4.40 11.04
CA ALA A 337 -15.86 5.00 11.42
C ALA A 337 -15.63 6.39 12.03
N CYS A 338 -16.30 7.40 11.48
CA CYS A 338 -16.16 8.79 11.94
C CYS A 338 -16.92 9.06 13.25
N ASP A 339 -17.97 8.28 13.54
CA ASP A 339 -18.87 8.47 14.68
C ASP A 339 -18.20 8.30 16.06
N ARG A 340 -17.11 7.52 16.12
CA ARG A 340 -16.28 7.37 17.33
C ARG A 340 -15.76 8.72 17.85
N CYS A 341 -15.51 9.68 16.97
CA CYS A 341 -15.03 11.01 17.33
C CYS A 341 -16.02 12.12 16.98
N HIS A 342 -16.88 11.90 15.99
CA HIS A 342 -17.80 12.88 15.41
C HIS A 342 -19.27 12.43 15.52
N GLY A 343 -19.65 11.73 16.58
CA GLY A 343 -20.98 11.11 16.73
C GLY A 343 -22.16 12.06 16.46
N ALA A 344 -22.12 13.28 17.02
CA ALA A 344 -23.18 14.28 16.80
C ALA A 344 -23.26 14.74 15.32
N ILE A 345 -22.11 14.94 14.68
CA ILE A 345 -22.02 15.31 13.26
C ILE A 345 -22.53 14.17 12.38
N VAL A 346 -22.12 12.93 12.65
CA VAL A 346 -22.57 11.75 11.90
C VAL A 346 -24.08 11.54 12.04
N ALA A 347 -24.62 11.71 13.25
CA ALA A 347 -26.06 11.65 13.49
C ALA A 347 -26.82 12.75 12.72
N SER A 348 -26.32 14.00 12.76
CA SER A 348 -26.91 15.10 12.00
C SER A 348 -26.78 14.91 10.48
N HIS A 349 -25.69 14.31 10.00
CA HIS A 349 -25.53 13.98 8.59
C HIS A 349 -26.58 12.96 8.14
N GLY A 350 -26.84 11.96 8.98
CA GLY A 350 -27.81 10.90 8.73
C GLY A 350 -29.25 11.41 8.51
N THR A 351 -29.59 12.58 9.05
CA THR A 351 -30.91 13.22 8.87
C THR A 351 -30.92 14.33 7.83
N SER A 352 -29.77 14.69 7.25
CA SER A 352 -29.65 15.77 6.27
C SER A 352 -30.16 15.37 4.87
N VAL A 353 -30.31 16.37 3.99
CA VAL A 353 -30.54 16.15 2.55
C VAL A 353 -29.39 15.35 1.93
N HIS A 354 -28.15 15.59 2.38
CA HIS A 354 -26.93 14.96 1.89
C HIS A 354 -26.60 13.60 2.53
N ARG A 355 -27.51 12.98 3.32
CA ARG A 355 -27.27 11.71 4.04
C ARG A 355 -26.76 10.54 3.18
N THR A 356 -26.99 10.57 1.87
CA THR A 356 -26.52 9.55 0.93
C THR A 356 -25.06 9.74 0.51
N LEU A 357 -24.41 10.86 0.84
CA LEU A 357 -22.98 11.07 0.65
C LEU A 357 -22.17 10.43 1.77
N THR A 358 -20.96 9.99 1.43
CA THR A 358 -19.91 9.73 2.41
C THR A 358 -19.23 11.03 2.82
N CYS A 359 -18.63 11.08 4.02
CA CYS A 359 -17.96 12.28 4.52
C CYS A 359 -16.83 12.72 3.57
N GLU A 360 -16.09 11.73 3.06
CA GLU A 360 -15.03 11.89 2.06
C GLU A 360 -15.53 12.60 0.80
N ALA A 361 -16.77 12.33 0.37
CA ALA A 361 -17.34 12.94 -0.83
C ALA A 361 -17.48 14.46 -0.69
N CYS A 362 -17.56 15.00 0.54
CA CYS A 362 -17.57 16.43 0.79
C CYS A 362 -16.18 16.95 1.16
N HIS A 363 -15.45 16.21 2.00
CA HIS A 363 -14.25 16.71 2.69
C HIS A 363 -12.92 16.36 2.02
N VAL A 364 -12.92 15.51 0.99
CA VAL A 364 -11.74 15.29 0.15
C VAL A 364 -11.89 16.09 -1.14
N ARG A 365 -10.96 17.02 -1.35
CA ARG A 365 -10.98 17.96 -2.48
C ARG A 365 -9.84 17.70 -3.45
N ASN A 366 -8.60 17.68 -2.99
CA ASN A 366 -7.46 17.65 -3.90
C ASN A 366 -6.82 16.26 -3.83
N VAL A 367 -6.94 15.46 -4.88
CA VAL A 367 -6.41 14.09 -4.90
C VAL A 367 -5.20 14.03 -5.83
N GLY A 368 -4.02 14.04 -5.23
CA GLY A 368 -2.75 13.86 -5.91
C GLY A 368 -2.50 12.39 -6.25
N GLY A 369 -1.78 12.12 -7.33
CA GLY A 369 -1.29 10.78 -7.63
C GLY A 369 -1.33 10.49 -9.12
N TYR A 370 -1.67 9.26 -9.48
CA TYR A 370 -1.69 8.82 -10.88
C TYR A 370 -2.72 9.59 -11.70
N GLN A 371 -2.31 10.05 -12.88
CA GLN A 371 -3.15 10.63 -13.92
C GLN A 371 -3.16 9.74 -15.19
N GLY A 372 -2.40 8.66 -15.14
CA GLY A 372 -2.39 7.54 -16.08
C GLY A 372 -1.50 6.44 -15.52
N THR A 373 -1.77 5.18 -15.84
CA THR A 373 -0.79 4.11 -15.62
C THR A 373 -0.95 3.03 -16.68
N TYR A 374 0.17 2.67 -17.30
CA TYR A 374 0.17 1.77 -18.44
C TYR A 374 1.18 0.66 -18.22
N TRP A 375 0.77 -0.57 -18.53
CA TRP A 375 1.61 -1.75 -18.47
C TRP A 375 2.01 -2.16 -19.88
N GLY A 376 3.29 -2.03 -20.21
CA GLY A 376 3.79 -2.29 -21.57
C GLY A 376 5.22 -2.81 -21.60
N PRO A 377 5.75 -3.09 -22.80
CA PRO A 377 7.14 -3.51 -22.94
C PRO A 377 8.10 -2.47 -22.37
N GLY A 378 9.02 -2.92 -21.52
CA GLY A 378 10.03 -2.06 -20.90
C GLY A 378 11.13 -2.87 -20.23
N ILE A 379 11.95 -2.19 -19.44
CA ILE A 379 13.12 -2.78 -18.79
C ILE A 379 12.91 -2.81 -17.28
N LEU A 380 12.77 -4.00 -16.70
CA LEU A 380 12.69 -4.21 -15.26
C LEU A 380 14.00 -4.82 -14.77
N GLY A 381 14.68 -4.16 -13.84
CA GLY A 381 15.95 -4.64 -13.31
C GLY A 381 17.03 -4.93 -14.38
N GLY A 382 17.04 -4.18 -15.48
CA GLY A 382 17.97 -4.40 -16.59
C GLY A 382 17.61 -5.57 -17.52
N ILE A 383 16.42 -6.16 -17.37
CA ILE A 383 15.91 -7.25 -18.22
C ILE A 383 14.63 -6.77 -18.92
N GLY A 384 14.51 -7.04 -20.22
CA GLY A 384 13.30 -6.72 -20.98
C GLY A 384 12.11 -7.56 -20.51
N THR A 385 10.95 -6.94 -20.38
CA THR A 385 9.69 -7.59 -20.01
C THR A 385 8.54 -6.99 -20.82
N PRO A 386 7.53 -7.77 -21.23
CA PRO A 386 6.31 -7.22 -21.81
C PRO A 386 5.47 -6.44 -20.80
N PHE A 387 5.77 -6.54 -19.51
CA PHE A 387 5.01 -5.94 -18.42
C PHE A 387 5.88 -5.09 -17.49
N PHE A 388 6.31 -3.93 -17.99
CA PHE A 388 6.81 -2.84 -17.19
C PHE A 388 5.67 -1.86 -16.90
N LYS A 389 5.64 -1.32 -15.67
CA LYS A 389 4.59 -0.39 -15.24
C LYS A 389 5.08 1.05 -15.36
N TYR A 390 4.62 1.75 -16.39
CA TYR A 390 4.78 3.19 -16.55
C TYR A 390 3.69 3.90 -15.76
N LYS A 391 4.08 4.54 -14.67
CA LYS A 391 3.16 5.01 -13.63
C LYS A 391 3.37 6.48 -13.28
N GLU A 392 4.52 7.08 -13.57
CA GLU A 392 4.81 8.44 -13.10
C GLU A 392 4.17 9.54 -13.96
N TYR A 393 2.91 9.33 -14.36
CA TYR A 393 1.99 10.39 -14.76
C TYR A 393 1.41 10.97 -13.47
N TYR A 394 2.02 11.99 -12.91
CA TYR A 394 1.60 12.57 -11.64
C TYR A 394 1.00 13.96 -11.79
N GLY A 395 -0.05 14.20 -11.04
CA GLY A 395 -0.77 15.48 -11.02
C GLY A 395 -1.84 15.48 -9.94
N ILE A 396 -2.67 16.50 -9.92
CA ILE A 396 -3.74 16.68 -8.92
C ILE A 396 -5.08 16.77 -9.64
N MET A 397 -6.06 15.99 -9.18
CA MET A 397 -7.46 16.19 -9.57
C MET A 397 -8.18 16.91 -8.42
N ASP A 398 -8.72 18.09 -8.72
CA ASP A 398 -9.56 18.83 -7.80
C ASP A 398 -11.01 18.33 -7.81
N ASP A 399 -11.64 18.36 -6.64
CA ASP A 399 -12.98 17.91 -6.34
C ASP A 399 -13.34 16.58 -7.04
N PRO A 400 -12.80 15.42 -6.59
CA PRO A 400 -12.92 14.14 -7.27
C PRO A 400 -14.36 13.79 -7.65
N ILE A 401 -14.48 13.07 -8.77
CA ILE A 401 -15.76 12.58 -9.31
C ILE A 401 -16.48 11.75 -8.26
N LEU A 402 -17.77 11.94 -8.12
CA LEU A 402 -18.62 11.16 -7.24
C LEU A 402 -19.33 10.07 -8.06
N ILE A 403 -19.30 8.85 -7.55
CA ILE A 403 -20.08 7.72 -8.08
C ILE A 403 -20.92 7.10 -6.98
N ARG A 404 -21.98 6.38 -7.36
CA ARG A 404 -22.74 5.57 -6.42
C ARG A 404 -21.98 4.28 -6.12
N ASN A 405 -21.83 3.95 -4.85
CA ASN A 405 -21.32 2.65 -4.42
C ASN A 405 -22.38 1.55 -4.57
N GLN A 406 -22.01 0.31 -4.27
CA GLN A 406 -22.92 -0.85 -4.35
C GLN A 406 -24.16 -0.76 -3.43
N LYS A 407 -24.20 0.21 -2.51
CA LYS A 407 -25.34 0.51 -1.62
C LYS A 407 -26.08 1.81 -2.01
N GLY A 408 -25.75 2.39 -3.17
CA GLY A 408 -26.36 3.61 -3.68
C GLY A 408 -25.87 4.92 -3.04
N ARG A 409 -24.86 4.88 -2.15
CA ARG A 409 -24.26 6.07 -1.53
C ARG A 409 -23.21 6.69 -2.43
N TRP A 410 -23.11 8.01 -2.41
CA TRP A 410 -22.12 8.75 -3.18
C TRP A 410 -20.74 8.72 -2.51
N ILE A 411 -19.74 8.24 -3.25
CA ILE A 411 -18.34 8.14 -2.82
C ILE A 411 -17.43 8.91 -3.78
N PRO A 412 -16.34 9.53 -3.30
CA PRO A 412 -15.36 10.14 -4.17
C PRO A 412 -14.46 9.06 -4.78
N VAL A 413 -14.23 9.17 -6.08
CA VAL A 413 -13.24 8.40 -6.83
C VAL A 413 -12.42 9.36 -7.67
N LYS A 414 -11.17 8.98 -7.97
CA LYS A 414 -10.35 9.69 -8.95
C LYS A 414 -10.23 8.80 -10.19
N PRO A 415 -11.01 9.05 -11.26
CA PRO A 415 -10.87 8.30 -12.50
C PRO A 415 -9.54 8.63 -13.19
N TYR A 416 -8.79 7.62 -13.61
CA TYR A 416 -7.61 7.79 -14.47
C TYR A 416 -7.49 6.63 -15.47
N PRO A 417 -6.94 6.89 -16.67
CA PRO A 417 -6.84 5.91 -17.74
C PRO A 417 -5.78 4.86 -17.42
N MET A 418 -6.13 3.62 -17.71
CA MET A 418 -5.26 2.46 -17.55
C MET A 418 -5.22 1.61 -18.81
N ALA A 419 -4.07 1.00 -19.09
CA ALA A 419 -3.94 -0.01 -20.12
C ALA A 419 -2.95 -1.10 -19.72
N VAL A 420 -3.15 -2.28 -20.28
CA VAL A 420 -2.11 -3.30 -20.41
C VAL A 420 -2.02 -3.74 -21.86
N MET A 421 -0.81 -3.67 -22.40
CA MET A 421 -0.49 -3.95 -23.79
C MET A 421 -0.20 -5.43 -23.99
N ASN A 422 -0.18 -5.88 -25.25
CA ASN A 422 0.08 -7.26 -25.63
C ASN A 422 -0.92 -8.28 -25.06
N VAL A 423 -2.19 -7.91 -24.90
CA VAL A 423 -3.24 -8.83 -24.43
C VAL A 423 -4.01 -9.42 -25.63
N LYS A 424 -4.27 -10.73 -25.60
CA LYS A 424 -4.99 -11.42 -26.69
C LYS A 424 -6.51 -11.38 -26.54
N ASP A 425 -7.01 -11.47 -25.30
CA ASP A 425 -8.44 -11.63 -25.01
C ASP A 425 -8.94 -10.68 -23.88
N ALA A 426 -10.25 -10.46 -23.83
CA ALA A 426 -10.95 -9.70 -22.80
C ALA A 426 -11.79 -10.64 -21.91
N GLY A 427 -11.75 -10.40 -20.59
CA GLY A 427 -12.48 -11.24 -19.62
C GLY A 427 -13.91 -10.78 -19.33
N LEU A 428 -14.23 -9.51 -19.58
CA LEU A 428 -15.45 -8.86 -19.06
C LEU A 428 -16.17 -8.06 -20.15
N LYS A 429 -17.42 -7.69 -19.86
CA LYS A 429 -18.18 -6.73 -20.68
C LYS A 429 -17.84 -5.29 -20.30
N PRO A 430 -17.87 -4.34 -21.24
CA PRO A 430 -17.68 -2.94 -20.93
C PRO A 430 -18.71 -2.40 -19.92
N GLY A 431 -18.29 -1.50 -19.03
CA GLY A 431 -19.15 -0.89 -18.01
C GLY A 431 -18.48 -0.75 -16.64
N LEU A 432 -19.28 -0.34 -15.64
CA LEU A 432 -18.83 -0.22 -14.25
C LEU A 432 -18.79 -1.58 -13.55
N HIS A 433 -17.67 -1.88 -12.90
CA HIS A 433 -17.46 -3.10 -12.11
C HIS A 433 -16.89 -2.78 -10.73
N TRP A 434 -17.06 -3.72 -9.80
CA TRP A 434 -16.57 -3.62 -8.43
C TRP A 434 -15.55 -4.71 -8.14
N ARG A 435 -14.47 -4.36 -7.44
CA ARG A 435 -13.41 -5.33 -7.10
C ARG A 435 -13.89 -6.41 -6.14
N TRP A 436 -14.81 -6.06 -5.25
CA TRP A 436 -15.33 -6.93 -4.20
C TRP A 436 -16.86 -6.90 -4.17
N PRO A 437 -17.53 -8.05 -4.08
CA PRO A 437 -18.99 -8.10 -4.11
C PRO A 437 -19.60 -7.47 -2.85
N ALA A 438 -20.80 -6.93 -3.01
CA ALA A 438 -21.58 -6.30 -1.94
C ALA A 438 -21.94 -7.26 -0.79
N THR A 439 -21.93 -8.56 -1.04
CA THR A 439 -22.27 -9.62 -0.08
C THR A 439 -21.18 -9.86 0.96
N LEU A 440 -19.94 -9.39 0.72
CA LEU A 440 -18.91 -9.47 1.74
C LEU A 440 -19.25 -8.54 2.89
N PRO A 441 -18.96 -8.94 4.14
CA PRO A 441 -19.08 -8.05 5.28
C PRO A 441 -18.38 -6.72 4.99
N ASP A 442 -18.93 -5.61 5.47
CA ASP A 442 -18.31 -4.28 5.27
C ASP A 442 -16.83 -4.26 5.71
N LEU A 443 -16.49 -5.10 6.68
CA LEU A 443 -15.14 -5.32 7.20
C LEU A 443 -14.15 -5.92 6.18
N GLU A 444 -14.64 -6.65 5.19
CA GLU A 444 -13.86 -7.38 4.18
C GLU A 444 -13.96 -6.75 2.79
N ARG A 445 -14.89 -5.81 2.61
CA ARG A 445 -15.23 -5.16 1.34
C ARG A 445 -14.48 -3.83 1.19
N THR A 446 -13.96 -3.60 -0.02
CA THR A 446 -13.60 -2.25 -0.46
C THR A 446 -14.65 -1.76 -1.46
N ASP A 447 -15.05 -0.50 -1.35
CA ASP A 447 -15.86 0.16 -2.37
C ASP A 447 -14.95 0.61 -3.53
N ASP A 448 -14.09 -0.29 -4.01
CA ASP A 448 -13.18 -0.03 -5.13
C ASP A 448 -13.87 -0.40 -6.42
N ALA A 449 -13.98 0.58 -7.33
CA ALA A 449 -14.60 0.42 -8.62
C ALA A 449 -13.56 0.50 -9.75
N TYR A 450 -13.98 0.07 -10.93
CA TYR A 450 -13.27 0.31 -12.17
C TYR A 450 -14.25 0.29 -13.34
N GLY A 451 -13.96 1.08 -14.36
CA GLY A 451 -14.70 1.10 -15.61
C GLY A 451 -13.98 0.22 -16.61
N TYR A 452 -14.51 -0.97 -16.86
CA TYR A 452 -13.95 -1.86 -17.88
C TYR A 452 -14.31 -1.33 -19.26
N VAL A 453 -13.32 -1.06 -20.10
CA VAL A 453 -13.54 -0.58 -21.47
C VAL A 453 -13.50 -1.76 -22.44
N GLY A 454 -12.51 -2.65 -22.27
CA GLY A 454 -12.34 -3.84 -23.12
C GLY A 454 -11.07 -3.80 -23.94
N LEU A 455 -10.97 -4.71 -24.91
CA LEU A 455 -9.78 -4.90 -25.72
C LEU A 455 -9.84 -4.01 -26.97
N VAL A 456 -8.83 -3.16 -27.13
CA VAL A 456 -8.76 -2.15 -28.20
C VAL A 456 -7.49 -2.36 -29.03
N GLY A 457 -7.63 -2.38 -30.35
CA GLY A 457 -6.50 -2.44 -31.30
C GLY A 457 -6.09 -1.05 -31.78
N GLY A 458 -5.12 -0.99 -32.71
CA GLY A 458 -4.64 0.28 -33.28
C GLY A 458 -3.32 0.78 -32.69
N LEU A 459 -2.61 -0.05 -31.92
CA LEU A 459 -1.23 0.21 -31.53
C LEU A 459 -0.27 -0.28 -32.62
N PRO A 460 0.81 0.46 -32.94
CA PRO A 460 1.74 0.06 -34.00
C PRO A 460 2.54 -1.20 -33.64
N GLU A 461 3.11 -1.28 -32.43
CA GLU A 461 4.03 -2.35 -32.03
C GLU A 461 3.44 -3.34 -31.01
N ASN A 462 2.33 -2.99 -30.34
CA ASN A 462 1.93 -3.60 -29.06
C ASN A 462 0.62 -4.41 -29.11
N ASN A 463 0.33 -5.02 -30.26
CA ASN A 463 -0.91 -5.77 -30.55
C ASN A 463 -2.16 -4.99 -30.09
N LYS A 464 -2.95 -5.57 -29.18
CA LYS A 464 -4.12 -4.95 -28.56
C LYS A 464 -3.80 -4.59 -27.11
N ALA A 465 -4.44 -3.53 -26.65
CA ALA A 465 -4.42 -3.12 -25.26
C ALA A 465 -5.77 -3.39 -24.59
N LEU A 466 -5.72 -4.01 -23.42
CA LEU A 466 -6.88 -4.07 -22.54
C LEU A 466 -6.97 -2.75 -21.75
N LEU A 467 -8.05 -2.02 -21.94
CA LEU A 467 -8.27 -0.71 -21.36
C LEU A 467 -9.26 -0.75 -20.20
N TRP A 468 -9.02 0.08 -19.18
CA TRP A 468 -9.99 0.37 -18.12
C TRP A 468 -9.75 1.76 -17.52
N ILE A 469 -10.74 2.25 -16.78
CA ILE A 469 -10.66 3.46 -15.96
C ILE A 469 -10.57 3.01 -14.50
N GLN A 470 -9.49 3.30 -13.80
CA GLN A 470 -9.38 2.96 -12.38
C GLN A 470 -10.20 3.95 -11.54
N MET A 471 -10.99 3.46 -10.58
CA MET A 471 -11.86 4.27 -9.71
C MET A 471 -11.85 3.75 -8.28
N ASP A 472 -10.67 3.70 -7.66
CA ASP A 472 -10.57 3.35 -6.25
C ASP A 472 -11.24 4.45 -5.39
N LYS A 473 -12.03 4.05 -4.37
CA LYS A 473 -12.62 5.02 -3.43
C LYS A 473 -11.53 5.87 -2.77
N VAL A 474 -11.61 7.18 -2.81
CA VAL A 474 -10.67 8.03 -2.06
C VAL A 474 -11.07 8.05 -0.58
N SER A 475 -10.10 8.01 0.35
CA SER A 475 -10.38 7.83 1.78
C SER A 475 -9.60 8.72 2.74
N HIS A 476 -8.60 9.45 2.26
CA HIS A 476 -7.76 10.33 3.07
C HIS A 476 -7.65 11.70 2.40
N LYS A 477 -6.93 12.60 3.07
CA LYS A 477 -6.75 14.01 2.73
C LYS A 477 -8.02 14.81 2.97
N TYR A 478 -8.60 14.58 4.14
CA TYR A 478 -9.67 15.40 4.67
C TYR A 478 -9.20 16.84 4.84
N GLY A 479 -10.07 17.77 4.45
CA GLY A 479 -9.88 19.20 4.61
C GLY A 479 -11.22 19.94 4.60
N PRO A 480 -11.20 21.24 4.28
CA PRO A 480 -12.41 22.02 4.13
C PRO A 480 -13.37 21.36 3.12
N PRO A 481 -14.70 21.40 3.36
CA PRO A 481 -15.65 20.80 2.43
C PRO A 481 -15.66 21.55 1.09
N ARG A 482 -15.91 20.81 0.00
CA ARG A 482 -16.08 21.35 -1.35
C ARG A 482 -17.25 22.34 -1.43
N PRO A 483 -17.19 23.35 -2.32
CA PRO A 483 -18.31 24.28 -2.53
C PRO A 483 -19.50 23.55 -3.15
N CYS A 484 -20.73 24.05 -2.92
CA CYS A 484 -21.93 23.44 -3.49
C CYS A 484 -21.89 23.38 -5.02
N ASP A 485 -21.32 24.40 -5.68
CA ASP A 485 -21.21 24.47 -7.14
C ASP A 485 -20.33 23.35 -7.74
N SER A 486 -19.40 22.78 -6.98
CA SER A 486 -18.57 21.66 -7.44
C SER A 486 -19.38 20.40 -7.80
N CYS A 487 -20.60 20.27 -7.23
CA CYS A 487 -21.54 19.18 -7.45
C CYS A 487 -22.82 19.63 -8.16
N HIS A 488 -23.30 20.84 -7.87
CA HIS A 488 -24.62 21.31 -8.30
C HIS A 488 -24.59 22.47 -9.30
N GLY A 489 -23.41 22.95 -9.68
CA GLY A 489 -23.25 24.05 -10.63
C GLY A 489 -23.71 23.68 -12.04
N ALA A 490 -23.57 22.42 -12.44
CA ALA A 490 -24.04 21.94 -13.73
C ALA A 490 -25.56 21.70 -13.73
N ALA A 491 -26.28 22.23 -14.73
CA ALA A 491 -27.73 22.08 -14.84
C ALA A 491 -28.16 20.63 -15.17
N ASP A 492 -27.32 19.91 -15.92
CA ASP A 492 -27.49 18.52 -16.34
C ASP A 492 -26.93 17.50 -15.33
N GLY A 493 -26.41 17.97 -14.19
CA GLY A 493 -25.78 17.12 -13.17
C GLY A 493 -24.41 16.56 -13.59
N ALA A 494 -23.86 16.95 -14.73
CA ALA A 494 -22.61 16.38 -15.20
C ALA A 494 -21.40 16.96 -14.45
N GLN A 495 -20.43 16.08 -14.21
CA GLN A 495 -19.19 16.37 -13.51
C GLN A 495 -18.06 16.46 -14.53
N ARG A 496 -17.29 17.55 -14.51
CA ARG A 496 -16.19 17.79 -15.46
C ARG A 496 -14.95 18.25 -14.72
N ARG A 497 -13.81 17.62 -14.98
CA ARG A 497 -12.51 17.96 -14.40
C ARG A 497 -11.46 18.03 -15.47
N GLU A 498 -10.78 19.16 -15.53
CA GLU A 498 -9.51 19.27 -16.25
C GLU A 498 -8.40 18.87 -15.30
N VAL A 499 -7.44 18.12 -15.82
CA VAL A 499 -6.34 17.57 -15.03
C VAL A 499 -5.04 17.70 -15.79
N ASP A 500 -4.11 18.42 -15.19
CA ASP A 500 -2.74 18.53 -15.66
C ASP A 500 -1.85 17.50 -14.96
N TRP A 501 -0.81 17.07 -15.65
CA TRP A 501 0.13 16.07 -15.16
C TRP A 501 1.51 16.19 -15.78
N ASP A 502 2.49 15.71 -15.04
CA ASP A 502 3.87 15.53 -15.48
C ASP A 502 4.18 14.04 -15.60
N PHE A 503 4.93 13.68 -16.63
CA PHE A 503 5.51 12.36 -16.81
C PHE A 503 7.00 12.37 -16.47
N THR A 504 7.43 11.55 -15.52
CA THR A 504 8.86 11.45 -15.11
C THR A 504 9.43 10.03 -15.12
N ASP A 505 8.66 9.05 -15.61
CA ASP A 505 9.05 7.64 -15.58
C ASP A 505 10.11 7.32 -16.63
N ALA A 506 10.63 6.10 -16.60
CA ALA A 506 11.48 5.57 -17.67
C ALA A 506 10.75 5.57 -19.03
N GLY A 507 11.53 5.55 -20.11
CA GLY A 507 11.03 5.37 -21.48
C GLY A 507 10.98 6.64 -22.33
N ALA A 508 10.97 7.82 -21.69
CA ALA A 508 11.08 9.12 -22.35
C ALA A 508 11.79 10.13 -21.45
N LEU A 509 12.24 11.24 -22.04
CA LEU A 509 12.54 12.44 -21.26
C LEU A 509 11.26 12.96 -20.59
N PRO A 510 11.36 13.68 -19.45
CA PRO A 510 10.18 14.23 -18.80
C PRO A 510 9.37 15.14 -19.74
N PHE A 511 8.05 15.06 -19.64
CA PHE A 511 7.13 15.91 -20.40
C PHE A 511 5.82 16.14 -19.64
N SER A 512 5.14 17.23 -19.94
CA SER A 512 3.85 17.56 -19.32
C SER A 512 2.67 17.34 -20.27
N GLY A 513 1.48 17.17 -19.70
CA GLY A 513 0.25 17.04 -20.48
C GLY A 513 -1.00 17.24 -19.65
N SER A 514 -2.15 17.05 -20.29
CA SER A 514 -3.44 17.23 -19.66
C SER A 514 -4.50 16.28 -20.22
N HIS A 515 -5.60 16.15 -19.51
CA HIS A 515 -6.79 15.45 -19.96
C HIS A 515 -8.05 15.97 -19.27
N THR A 516 -9.20 15.63 -19.85
CA THR A 516 -10.50 15.94 -19.28
C THR A 516 -11.19 14.66 -18.82
N VAL A 517 -11.75 14.67 -17.61
CA VAL A 517 -12.66 13.63 -17.10
C VAL A 517 -14.08 14.16 -17.11
N VAL A 518 -14.99 13.44 -17.76
CA VAL A 518 -16.41 13.78 -17.85
C VAL A 518 -17.25 12.61 -17.35
N ALA A 519 -18.12 12.87 -16.38
CA ALA A 519 -19.08 11.92 -15.85
C ALA A 519 -20.49 12.52 -15.97
N ASP A 520 -21.33 11.94 -16.83
CA ASP A 520 -22.66 12.44 -17.15
C ASP A 520 -23.68 11.29 -17.28
N ALA A 521 -24.89 11.58 -17.76
CA ALA A 521 -25.95 10.59 -17.93
C ALA A 521 -25.67 9.54 -19.02
N ARG A 522 -24.68 9.77 -19.90
CA ARG A 522 -24.30 8.87 -20.98
C ARG A 522 -23.17 7.93 -20.55
N GLY A 523 -22.25 8.41 -19.72
CA GLY A 523 -21.12 7.60 -19.29
C GLY A 523 -20.10 8.33 -18.44
N LEU A 524 -18.98 7.62 -18.25
CA LEU A 524 -17.74 8.18 -17.75
C LEU A 524 -16.70 8.09 -18.87
N ALA A 525 -16.08 9.22 -19.21
CA ALA A 525 -15.09 9.33 -20.25
C ALA A 525 -13.85 10.08 -19.77
N ILE A 526 -12.69 9.63 -20.24
CA ILE A 526 -11.42 10.36 -20.16
C ILE A 526 -10.98 10.64 -21.59
N HIS A 527 -10.99 11.91 -21.97
CA HIS A 527 -10.75 12.35 -23.34
C HIS A 527 -9.77 13.51 -23.38
N ASN A 528 -9.42 13.94 -24.59
CA ASN A 528 -8.46 15.02 -24.84
C ASN A 528 -7.11 14.81 -24.15
N ILE A 529 -6.70 13.55 -23.92
CA ILE A 529 -5.37 13.25 -23.40
C ILE A 529 -4.34 13.74 -24.41
N SER A 530 -3.58 14.74 -24.02
CA SER A 530 -2.67 15.46 -24.91
C SER A 530 -1.43 15.95 -24.17
N THR A 531 -0.40 16.24 -24.96
CA THR A 531 0.80 16.95 -24.53
C THR A 531 1.07 18.03 -25.57
N GLN A 532 1.58 19.17 -25.12
CA GLN A 532 2.03 20.25 -26.02
C GLN A 532 3.48 20.06 -26.45
N GLU A 533 4.19 19.14 -25.79
CA GLU A 533 5.60 18.89 -25.98
C GLU A 533 5.81 17.69 -26.90
N ARG A 534 6.97 17.68 -27.58
CA ARG A 534 7.38 16.49 -28.33
C ARG A 534 7.80 15.41 -27.33
N ILE A 535 7.21 14.23 -27.46
CA ILE A 535 7.64 13.06 -26.68
C ILE A 535 8.97 12.54 -27.24
N GLU A 536 10.05 12.71 -26.47
CA GLU A 536 11.37 12.20 -26.81
C GLU A 536 11.65 10.89 -26.09
N THR A 537 11.55 9.77 -26.81
CA THR A 537 11.73 8.43 -26.26
C THR A 537 13.20 8.11 -25.97
N THR A 538 13.46 7.36 -24.90
CA THR A 538 14.78 6.80 -24.65
C THR A 538 15.04 5.58 -25.54
N ALA A 539 16.31 5.24 -25.76
CA ALA A 539 16.71 4.13 -26.62
C ALA A 539 16.02 2.81 -26.23
N GLY A 540 15.46 2.11 -27.22
CA GLY A 540 14.78 0.82 -27.03
C GLY A 540 13.35 0.90 -26.49
N THR A 541 12.79 2.11 -26.36
CA THR A 541 11.38 2.32 -25.97
C THR A 541 10.60 2.97 -27.11
N THR A 542 9.33 2.58 -27.26
CA THR A 542 8.39 3.20 -28.21
C THR A 542 7.28 3.94 -27.45
N VAL A 543 6.68 4.95 -28.09
CA VAL A 543 5.56 5.72 -27.51
C VAL A 543 4.40 4.81 -27.13
N SER A 544 4.12 3.76 -27.91
CA SER A 544 3.02 2.83 -27.65
C SER A 544 3.20 1.99 -26.37
N SER A 545 4.41 1.92 -25.81
CA SER A 545 4.70 1.17 -24.57
C SER A 545 4.30 1.90 -23.30
N PHE A 546 4.33 3.23 -23.29
CA PHE A 546 4.04 4.04 -22.10
C PHE A 546 2.93 5.06 -22.32
N ALA A 547 2.67 5.49 -23.55
CA ALA A 547 1.66 6.48 -23.90
C ALA A 547 0.66 5.93 -24.95
N PRO A 548 -0.09 4.85 -24.67
CA PRO A 548 -1.02 4.26 -25.63
C PRO A 548 -2.14 5.24 -26.05
N TRP A 549 -2.46 6.22 -25.22
CA TRP A 549 -3.39 7.31 -25.52
C TRP A 549 -2.94 8.20 -26.69
N PHE A 550 -1.67 8.12 -27.09
CA PHE A 550 -1.19 8.79 -28.29
C PHE A 550 -1.89 8.24 -29.55
N TYR A 551 -2.17 6.93 -29.57
CA TYR A 551 -2.80 6.24 -30.69
C TYR A 551 -4.28 5.96 -30.45
N LEU A 552 -4.63 5.56 -29.22
CA LEU A 552 -6.00 5.16 -28.83
C LEU A 552 -6.82 6.36 -28.37
N LYS A 553 -6.99 7.35 -29.25
CA LYS A 553 -7.68 8.61 -28.92
C LYS A 553 -9.09 8.37 -28.40
N ASN A 554 -9.40 8.97 -27.25
CA ASN A 554 -10.73 8.94 -26.61
C ASN A 554 -11.26 7.52 -26.30
N ALA A 555 -10.38 6.52 -26.24
CA ALA A 555 -10.78 5.13 -26.05
C ALA A 555 -11.27 4.83 -24.62
N TRP A 556 -10.89 5.64 -23.61
CA TRP A 556 -11.27 5.43 -22.22
C TRP A 556 -12.67 5.98 -21.93
N THR A 557 -13.68 5.27 -22.43
CA THR A 557 -15.09 5.61 -22.21
C THR A 557 -15.86 4.36 -21.80
N ILE A 558 -16.73 4.49 -20.79
CA ILE A 558 -17.69 3.45 -20.40
C ILE A 558 -19.12 4.01 -20.37
N PRO A 559 -20.12 3.20 -20.77
CA PRO A 559 -21.51 3.61 -20.67
C PRO A 559 -22.03 3.54 -19.24
N GLY A 560 -23.05 4.33 -18.94
CA GLY A 560 -23.76 4.32 -17.65
C GLY A 560 -24.16 5.73 -17.22
N ASP A 561 -25.03 5.84 -16.22
CA ASP A 561 -25.41 7.14 -15.65
C ASP A 561 -24.51 7.47 -14.45
N PHE A 562 -23.65 8.47 -14.63
CA PHE A 562 -22.76 9.02 -13.62
C PHE A 562 -23.12 10.48 -13.26
N SER A 563 -24.27 10.96 -13.71
CA SER A 563 -24.74 12.31 -13.41
C SER A 563 -25.15 12.46 -11.94
N LEU A 564 -24.85 13.62 -11.38
CA LEU A 564 -25.33 14.01 -10.06
C LEU A 564 -26.81 14.40 -10.12
N PRO A 565 -27.56 14.25 -9.01
CA PRO A 565 -28.95 14.69 -8.97
C PRO A 565 -29.07 16.18 -9.27
N THR A 566 -29.95 16.52 -10.22
CA THR A 566 -30.23 17.92 -10.59
C THR A 566 -31.00 18.64 -9.48
N ILE A 567 -30.68 19.91 -9.26
CA ILE A 567 -31.41 20.76 -8.32
C ILE A 567 -32.76 21.17 -8.91
N GLY A 568 -33.85 20.69 -8.32
CA GLY A 568 -35.23 21.05 -8.73
C GLY A 568 -35.67 22.45 -8.25
N ASP A 569 -35.16 22.92 -7.11
CA ASP A 569 -35.46 24.26 -6.56
C ASP A 569 -34.20 25.13 -6.58
N ARG A 570 -33.97 25.81 -7.70
CA ARG A 570 -32.80 26.65 -7.91
C ARG A 570 -32.79 27.88 -7.01
N THR A 571 -33.95 28.46 -6.70
CA THR A 571 -34.05 29.60 -5.78
C THR A 571 -33.55 29.23 -4.38
N ARG A 572 -33.98 28.06 -3.87
CA ARG A 572 -33.52 27.55 -2.58
C ARG A 572 -32.03 27.22 -2.59
N TYR A 573 -31.50 26.72 -3.70
CA TYR A 573 -30.07 26.48 -3.86
C TYR A 573 -29.24 27.76 -3.80
N GLU A 574 -29.59 28.78 -4.59
CA GLU A 574 -28.88 30.07 -4.62
C GLU A 574 -28.85 30.75 -3.24
N ARG A 575 -29.94 30.61 -2.46
CA ARG A 575 -30.00 31.11 -1.09
C ARG A 575 -28.98 30.45 -0.15
N PHE A 576 -28.64 29.18 -0.36
CA PHE A 576 -27.84 28.40 0.59
C PHE A 576 -26.40 28.16 0.15
N LYS A 577 -26.10 28.19 -1.15
CA LYS A 577 -24.80 27.76 -1.69
C LYS A 577 -23.61 28.52 -1.09
N ASP A 578 -23.81 29.79 -0.74
CA ASP A 578 -22.78 30.67 -0.17
C ASP A 578 -22.91 30.88 1.35
N ASN A 579 -23.96 30.37 2.00
CA ASN A 579 -24.19 30.53 3.44
C ASN A 579 -24.35 29.19 4.16
N ARG A 580 -23.23 28.67 4.67
CA ARG A 580 -23.16 27.36 5.32
C ARG A 580 -24.00 27.29 6.59
N ASP A 581 -24.04 28.33 7.41
CA ASP A 581 -24.78 28.28 8.68
C ASP A 581 -26.29 28.23 8.44
N VAL A 582 -26.77 28.98 7.45
CA VAL A 582 -28.17 28.87 7.00
C VAL A 582 -28.43 27.47 6.44
N ALA A 583 -27.52 26.91 5.63
CA ALA A 583 -27.66 25.55 5.10
C ALA A 583 -27.69 24.47 6.21
N ARG A 584 -26.89 24.61 7.26
CA ARG A 584 -26.89 23.74 8.46
C ARG A 584 -28.21 23.82 9.22
N ASN A 585 -28.68 25.04 9.48
CA ASN A 585 -29.94 25.27 10.18
C ASN A 585 -31.14 24.72 9.39
N ALA A 586 -31.09 24.82 8.06
CA ALA A 586 -32.08 24.26 7.15
C ALA A 586 -31.97 22.75 6.91
N GLY A 587 -31.02 22.06 7.57
CA GLY A 587 -30.83 20.60 7.44
C GLY A 587 -30.33 20.14 6.08
N ILE A 588 -29.76 21.05 5.28
CA ILE A 588 -29.19 20.72 3.97
C ILE A 588 -27.89 19.95 4.17
N ILE A 589 -27.02 20.44 5.04
CA ILE A 589 -25.77 19.81 5.46
C ILE A 589 -25.81 19.51 6.96
N HIS A 590 -24.91 18.65 7.43
CA HIS A 590 -24.81 18.34 8.86
C HIS A 590 -24.53 19.60 9.68
N ARG A 591 -25.08 19.66 10.90
CA ARG A 591 -24.83 20.75 11.84
C ARG A 591 -23.39 20.71 12.36
#